data_AF-A0A920MHB0-F1
#
_entry.id   AF-A0A920MHB0-F1
#
_cell.length_a   1.000
_cell.length_b   1.000
_cell.length_c   1.000
_cell.angle_alpha   90.00
_cell.angle_beta   90.00
_cell.angle_gamma   90.00
#
_symmetry.space_group_name_H-M   'P 1'
#
loop_
_entity.id
_entity.type
_entity.pdbx_description
1 polymer ?
#
loop_
_entity_poly.entity_id
_entity_poly.type
_entity_poly.pdbx_seq_one_letter_code
_entity_poly.pdbx_strand_id
1 'polypeptide(L)'
;MASLNSPTKRVGAKLLGGFKKVEHKFPMLSLSNASDQNEFKLFYERICKDLNKSKVSLSAEPKFDGLAISLTYPKRLISLCGNQRRGVIGEDVSINVRTIKTLPLALNDPYSKLDVVLKAEIYMNIMILI
;
A
#
# COMPACT_ATOMS: atom_id res chain seq x y z
N MET A 1 -18.16 -25.73 4.59
CA MET A 1 -16.77 -25.33 4.94
C MET A 1 -16.61 -23.83 4.72
N ALA A 2 -16.00 -23.10 5.66
CA ALA A 2 -15.77 -21.66 5.49
C ALA A 2 -14.76 -21.39 4.36
N SER A 3 -15.01 -20.36 3.53
CA SER A 3 -14.15 -20.00 2.39
C SER A 3 -12.76 -19.54 2.87
N LEU A 4 -11.73 -19.66 2.01
CA LEU A 4 -10.35 -19.25 2.32
C LEU A 4 -10.23 -17.77 2.75
N ASN A 5 -11.20 -16.93 2.38
CA ASN A 5 -11.22 -15.50 2.72
C ASN A 5 -12.15 -15.18 3.90
N SER A 6 -12.58 -16.19 4.65
CA SER A 6 -13.32 -16.00 5.89
C SER A 6 -12.46 -15.26 6.93
N PRO A 7 -13.01 -14.26 7.65
CA PRO A 7 -12.32 -13.62 8.78
C PRO A 7 -11.80 -14.62 9.84
N THR A 8 -12.45 -15.77 9.97
CA THR A 8 -12.05 -16.86 10.89
C THR A 8 -10.78 -17.60 10.45
N LYS A 9 -10.25 -17.34 9.26
CA LYS A 9 -9.02 -17.95 8.70
C LYS A 9 -7.80 -17.02 8.71
N ARG A 10 -7.83 -15.95 9.50
CA ARG A 10 -6.71 -14.98 9.65
C ARG A 10 -5.56 -15.46 10.54
N VAL A 11 -5.62 -16.68 11.09
CA VAL A 11 -4.57 -17.22 11.96
C VAL A 11 -3.34 -17.56 11.11
N GLY A 12 -2.16 -17.11 11.56
CA GLY A 12 -0.89 -17.35 10.86
C GLY A 12 -0.64 -18.84 10.57
N ALA A 13 -0.05 -19.10 9.41
CA ALA A 13 0.34 -20.45 8.99
C ALA A 13 1.70 -20.85 9.61
N LYS A 14 2.13 -22.10 9.35
CA LYS A 14 3.46 -22.62 9.70
C LYS A 14 4.57 -21.66 9.26
N LEU A 15 5.64 -21.54 10.06
CA LEU A 15 6.83 -20.73 9.72
C LEU A 15 7.29 -21.06 8.29
N LEU A 16 7.42 -20.03 7.46
CA LEU A 16 7.99 -20.16 6.13
C LEU A 16 9.53 -20.07 6.21
N GLY A 17 10.23 -20.81 5.35
CA GLY A 17 11.68 -20.73 5.22
C GLY A 17 12.19 -19.45 4.54
N GLY A 18 11.30 -18.51 4.19
CA GLY A 18 11.62 -17.25 3.54
C GLY A 18 10.46 -16.72 2.70
N PHE A 19 10.66 -15.52 2.12
CA PHE A 19 9.69 -14.90 1.22
C PHE A 19 9.99 -15.23 -0.24
N LYS A 20 8.95 -15.51 -1.02
CA LYS A 20 9.06 -15.61 -2.49
C LYS A 20 9.15 -14.21 -3.07
N LYS A 21 9.90 -14.03 -4.17
CA LYS A 21 9.86 -12.78 -4.93
C LYS A 21 8.56 -12.70 -5.72
N VAL A 22 8.02 -11.49 -5.85
CA VAL A 22 6.87 -11.22 -6.70
C VAL A 22 7.07 -9.94 -7.49
N GLU A 23 6.63 -9.96 -8.74
CA GLU A 23 6.61 -8.79 -9.60
C GLU A 23 5.33 -7.99 -9.40
N HIS A 24 5.48 -6.67 -9.27
CA HIS A 24 4.35 -5.77 -9.09
C HIS A 24 3.66 -5.52 -10.43
N LYS A 25 2.33 -5.63 -10.48
CA LYS A 25 1.53 -5.28 -11.68
C LYS A 25 1.77 -3.85 -12.15
N PHE A 26 2.03 -2.94 -11.22
CA PHE A 26 2.45 -1.57 -11.48
C PHE A 26 3.64 -1.22 -10.59
N PRO A 27 4.69 -0.55 -11.11
CA PRO A 27 5.82 -0.14 -10.30
C PRO A 27 5.40 0.66 -9.06
N MET A 28 6.03 0.38 -7.92
CA MET A 28 5.94 1.17 -6.71
C MET A 28 7.01 2.27 -6.76
N LEU A 29 6.57 3.52 -6.91
CA LEU A 29 7.44 4.68 -6.99
C LEU A 29 7.86 5.14 -5.58
N SER A 30 9.05 5.72 -5.46
CA SER A 30 9.45 6.48 -4.29
C SER A 30 9.03 7.94 -4.44
N LEU A 31 8.91 8.64 -3.31
CA LEU A 31 8.71 10.08 -3.28
C LEU A 31 10.06 10.77 -3.07
N SER A 32 10.27 11.88 -3.78
CA SER A 32 11.33 12.82 -3.42
C SER A 32 10.93 13.57 -2.15
N ASN A 33 11.92 13.90 -1.31
CA ASN A 33 11.68 14.65 -0.09
C ASN A 33 11.89 16.15 -0.33
N ALA A 34 11.19 16.96 0.46
CA ALA A 34 11.53 18.36 0.70
C ALA A 34 11.80 18.49 2.21
N SER A 35 12.97 18.98 2.56
CA SER A 35 13.46 19.09 3.94
C SER A 35 13.06 20.41 4.58
N ASP A 36 12.71 21.41 3.75
CA ASP A 36 12.27 22.73 4.19
C ASP A 36 11.20 23.34 3.27
N GLN A 37 10.70 24.52 3.67
CA GLN A 37 9.66 25.25 2.96
C GLN A 37 10.11 25.77 1.59
N ASN A 38 11.39 26.10 1.41
CA ASN A 38 11.91 26.61 0.15
C ASN A 38 11.98 25.50 -0.90
N GLU A 39 12.45 24.31 -0.52
CA GLU A 39 12.45 23.13 -1.39
C GLU A 39 11.01 22.78 -1.83
N PHE A 40 10.05 22.83 -0.90
CA PHE A 40 8.63 22.62 -1.24
C PHE A 40 8.09 23.71 -2.18
N LYS A 41 8.45 24.98 -1.96
CA LYS A 41 8.04 26.11 -2.82
C LYS A 41 8.55 25.91 -4.25
N LEU A 42 9.82 25.54 -4.41
CA LEU A 42 10.42 25.27 -5.72
C LEU A 42 9.74 24.09 -6.42
N PHE A 43 9.41 23.03 -5.68
CA PHE A 43 8.60 21.91 -6.19
C PHE A 43 7.23 22.38 -6.69
N TYR A 44 6.54 23.21 -5.93
CA TYR A 44 5.21 23.72 -6.30
C TYR A 44 5.26 24.67 -7.51
N GLU A 45 6.26 25.55 -7.58
CA GLU A 45 6.50 26.42 -8.73
C GLU A 45 6.75 25.60 -10.01
N ARG A 46 7.55 24.54 -9.91
CA ARG A 46 7.79 23.60 -11.01
C ARG A 46 6.48 22.95 -11.49
N ILE A 47 5.64 22.45 -10.58
CA ILE A 47 4.33 21.86 -10.94
C ILE A 47 3.43 22.87 -11.64
N CYS A 48 3.35 24.10 -11.14
CA CYS A 48 2.53 25.15 -11.74
C CYS A 48 2.99 25.46 -13.17
N LYS A 49 4.32 25.53 -13.38
CA LYS A 49 4.93 25.73 -14.69
C LYS A 49 4.65 24.55 -15.64
N ASP A 50 4.88 23.32 -15.19
CA ASP A 50 4.70 22.11 -16.00
C ASP A 50 3.24 21.90 -16.43
N LEU A 51 2.29 22.32 -15.60
CA LEU A 51 0.85 22.24 -15.90
C LEU A 51 0.28 23.51 -16.57
N ASN A 52 1.10 24.54 -16.80
CA ASN A 52 0.69 25.85 -17.29
C ASN A 52 -0.50 26.45 -16.52
N LYS A 53 -0.43 26.43 -15.19
CA LYS A 53 -1.46 26.95 -14.28
C LYS A 53 -0.87 27.92 -13.27
N SER A 54 -1.60 28.98 -12.96
CA SER A 54 -1.21 29.94 -11.91
C SER A 54 -1.34 29.38 -10.50
N LYS A 55 -2.22 28.37 -10.31
CA LYS A 55 -2.42 27.69 -9.03
C LYS A 55 -2.85 26.24 -9.26
N VAL A 56 -2.34 25.34 -8.43
CA VAL A 56 -2.68 23.91 -8.43
C VAL A 56 -3.18 23.52 -7.04
N SER A 57 -4.28 22.78 -6.99
CA SER A 57 -4.79 22.24 -5.72
C SER A 57 -3.98 21.01 -5.34
N LEU A 58 -3.57 20.92 -4.08
CA LEU A 58 -2.82 19.79 -3.53
C LEU A 58 -3.67 19.08 -2.49
N SER A 59 -3.57 17.75 -2.44
CA SER A 59 -3.99 16.95 -1.30
C SER A 59 -2.79 16.76 -0.37
N ALA A 60 -2.99 16.94 0.93
CA ALA A 60 -1.97 16.70 1.94
C ALA A 60 -2.38 15.48 2.78
N GLU A 61 -1.52 14.47 2.81
CA GLU A 61 -1.71 13.25 3.58
C GLU A 61 -0.53 13.07 4.53
N PRO A 62 -0.76 12.64 5.79
CA PRO A 62 0.34 12.30 6.70
C PRO A 62 1.22 11.20 6.09
N LYS A 63 2.54 11.41 6.10
CA LYS A 63 3.49 10.36 5.74
C LYS A 63 3.66 9.43 6.93
N PHE A 64 3.01 8.26 6.88
CA PHE A 64 3.23 7.21 7.86
C PHE A 64 4.66 6.65 7.74
N ASP A 65 5.27 6.36 8.88
CA ASP A 65 6.56 5.66 8.95
C ASP A 65 6.29 4.17 9.16
N GLY A 66 6.31 3.42 8.07
CA GLY A 66 5.92 2.03 8.06
C GLY A 66 6.53 1.26 6.90
N LEU A 67 5.75 0.32 6.38
CA LEU A 67 6.11 -0.50 5.23
C LEU A 67 5.09 -0.33 4.12
N ALA A 68 5.53 0.21 2.99
CA ALA A 68 4.74 0.27 1.78
C ALA A 68 4.41 -1.13 1.23
N ILE A 69 3.13 -1.36 0.94
CA ILE A 69 2.58 -2.62 0.43
C ILE A 69 1.71 -2.39 -0.82
N SER A 70 1.76 -3.33 -1.74
CA SER A 70 0.84 -3.43 -2.89
C SER A 70 -0.06 -4.65 -2.72
N LEU A 71 -1.39 -4.44 -2.73
CA LEU A 71 -2.41 -5.46 -2.54
C LEU A 71 -3.23 -5.61 -3.82
N THR A 72 -3.31 -6.83 -4.35
CA THR A 72 -4.16 -7.13 -5.51
C THR A 72 -5.43 -7.85 -5.07
N TYR A 73 -6.58 -7.30 -5.47
CA TYR A 73 -7.91 -7.87 -5.27
C TYR A 73 -8.54 -8.28 -6.60
N PRO A 74 -8.08 -9.39 -7.24
CA PRO A 74 -8.76 -9.90 -8.41
C PRO A 74 -10.16 -10.37 -8.01
N LYS A 75 -11.19 -9.95 -8.76
CA LYS A 75 -12.59 -10.25 -8.45
C LYS A 75 -12.94 -9.97 -6.97
N ARG A 76 -12.37 -8.90 -6.40
CA ARG A 76 -12.58 -8.40 -5.04
C ARG A 76 -12.01 -9.25 -3.90
N LEU A 77 -11.34 -10.36 -4.17
CA LEU A 77 -10.73 -11.18 -3.12
C LEU A 77 -9.24 -10.91 -3.05
N ILE A 78 -8.71 -10.68 -1.85
CA ILE A 78 -7.27 -10.47 -1.72
C ILE A 78 -6.53 -11.72 -2.23
N SER A 79 -5.57 -11.52 -3.12
CA SER A 79 -4.81 -12.63 -3.74
C SER A 79 -3.32 -12.51 -3.50
N LEU A 80 -2.76 -11.29 -3.57
CA LEU A 80 -1.31 -11.10 -3.54
C LEU A 80 -0.96 -9.80 -2.81
N CYS A 81 0.06 -9.88 -1.96
CA CYS A 81 0.62 -8.75 -1.22
C CYS A 81 2.14 -8.69 -1.42
N GLY A 82 2.66 -7.65 -2.06
CA GLY A 82 4.09 -7.45 -2.27
C GLY A 82 4.60 -6.21 -1.53
N ASN A 83 5.75 -6.29 -0.86
CA ASN A 83 6.40 -5.12 -0.28
C ASN A 83 7.18 -4.28 -1.31
N GLN A 84 7.42 -3.01 -0.99
CA GLN A 84 8.25 -2.11 -1.81
C GLN A 84 9.74 -2.31 -1.50
N ARG A 85 10.39 -3.32 -2.10
CA ARG A 85 11.86 -3.48 -1.99
C ARG A 85 12.63 -2.79 -3.11
N ARG A 86 12.34 -3.10 -4.38
CA ARG A 86 13.05 -2.56 -5.55
C ARG A 86 12.12 -1.89 -6.57
N GLY A 87 10.97 -1.41 -6.11
CA GLY A 87 9.94 -0.76 -6.94
C GLY A 87 9.17 -1.70 -7.87
N VAL A 88 9.86 -2.56 -8.62
CA VAL A 88 9.27 -3.51 -9.58
C VAL A 88 9.13 -4.92 -8.99
N ILE A 89 10.08 -5.32 -8.14
CA ILE A 89 10.07 -6.63 -7.47
C ILE A 89 9.98 -6.43 -5.95
N GLY A 90 9.04 -7.14 -5.34
CA GLY A 90 8.84 -7.23 -3.89
C GLY A 90 8.95 -8.67 -3.38
N GLU A 91 8.63 -8.84 -2.10
CA GLU A 91 8.48 -10.11 -1.40
C GLU A 91 7.00 -10.41 -1.17
N ASP A 92 6.57 -11.64 -1.44
CA ASP A 92 5.21 -12.11 -1.15
C ASP A 92 5.03 -12.25 0.37
N VAL A 93 4.30 -11.29 0.94
CA VAL A 93 3.98 -11.20 2.36
C VAL A 93 2.49 -11.49 2.62
N SER A 94 1.81 -12.17 1.69
CA SER A 94 0.36 -12.37 1.73
C SER A 94 -0.14 -13.04 3.02
N ILE A 95 0.62 -14.00 3.56
CA ILE A 95 0.25 -14.68 4.81
C ILE A 95 0.28 -13.70 5.99
N ASN A 96 1.31 -12.85 6.07
CA ASN A 96 1.47 -11.87 7.14
C ASN A 96 0.39 -10.79 7.04
N VAL A 97 0.17 -10.26 5.84
CA VAL A 97 -0.78 -9.17 5.60
C VAL A 97 -2.23 -9.60 5.87
N ARG A 98 -2.61 -10.85 5.58
CA ARG A 98 -3.94 -11.39 5.92
C ARG A 98 -4.24 -11.38 7.42
N THR A 99 -3.22 -11.37 8.28
CA THR A 99 -3.40 -11.31 9.74
C THR A 99 -3.82 -9.92 10.25
N ILE A 100 -3.65 -8.87 9.44
CA ILE A 100 -4.00 -7.49 9.80
C ILE A 100 -5.52 -7.37 9.91
N LYS A 101 -6.03 -7.16 11.12
CA LYS A 101 -7.47 -7.20 11.44
C LYS A 101 -8.30 -6.18 10.66
N THR A 102 -7.76 -4.96 10.50
CA THR A 102 -8.43 -3.85 9.81
C THR A 102 -8.44 -4.00 8.30
N LEU A 103 -7.61 -4.90 7.73
CA LEU A 103 -7.56 -5.10 6.30
C LEU A 103 -8.74 -5.97 5.84
N PRO A 104 -9.62 -5.48 4.94
CA PRO A 104 -10.68 -6.32 4.39
C PRO A 104 -10.11 -7.43 3.49
N LEU A 105 -10.54 -8.69 3.70
CA LEU A 105 -10.14 -9.80 2.80
C LEU A 105 -10.95 -9.81 1.50
N ALA A 106 -12.08 -9.12 1.49
CA ALA A 106 -12.93 -8.91 0.34
C ALA A 106 -13.41 -7.44 0.30
N LEU A 107 -13.37 -6.81 -0.87
CA LEU A 107 -13.89 -5.46 -1.05
C LEU A 107 -15.41 -5.48 -1.16
N ASN A 108 -16.07 -4.65 -0.33
CA ASN A 108 -17.52 -4.51 -0.33
C ASN A 108 -17.96 -3.40 -1.29
N ASP A 109 -17.66 -3.56 -2.58
CA ASP A 109 -18.16 -2.70 -3.64
C ASP A 109 -18.99 -3.57 -4.58
N PRO A 110 -20.33 -3.46 -4.63
CA PRO A 110 -21.16 -4.32 -5.46
C PRO A 110 -21.02 -4.05 -6.97
N TYR A 111 -20.41 -2.95 -7.40
CA TYR A 111 -20.49 -2.47 -8.80
C TYR A 111 -19.24 -2.71 -9.65
N SER A 112 -18.04 -2.89 -9.09
CA SER A 112 -16.84 -3.13 -9.90
C SER A 112 -16.58 -4.61 -10.17
N LYS A 113 -16.53 -5.01 -11.45
CA LYS A 113 -15.95 -6.30 -11.90
C LYS A 113 -14.43 -6.22 -12.11
N LEU A 114 -13.84 -5.08 -11.75
CA LEU A 114 -12.45 -4.75 -12.06
C LEU A 114 -11.50 -5.28 -11.00
N ASP A 115 -10.30 -5.66 -11.44
CA ASP A 115 -9.20 -5.94 -10.53
C ASP A 115 -8.72 -4.63 -9.90
N VAL A 116 -8.65 -4.62 -8.57
CA VAL A 116 -8.15 -3.46 -7.81
C VAL A 116 -6.72 -3.73 -7.34
N VAL A 117 -5.83 -2.77 -7.57
CA VAL A 117 -4.49 -2.73 -6.95
C VAL A 117 -4.46 -1.57 -5.97
N LEU A 118 -4.40 -1.89 -4.68
CA LEU A 118 -4.30 -0.91 -3.60
C LEU A 118 -2.85 -0.79 -3.14
N LYS A 119 -2.32 0.43 -3.15
CA LYS A 119 -1.03 0.77 -2.54
C LYS A 119 -1.29 1.44 -1.20
N ALA A 120 -0.65 0.97 -0.14
CA ALA A 120 -0.90 1.43 1.22
C ALA A 120 0.36 1.33 2.08
N GLU A 121 0.32 1.94 3.25
CA GLU A 121 1.35 1.81 4.28
C GLU A 121 0.84 0.93 5.43
N ILE A 122 1.62 -0.07 5.84
CA ILE A 122 1.40 -0.81 7.07
C ILE A 122 2.31 -0.21 8.14
N TYR A 123 1.74 0.27 9.23
CA TYR A 123 2.47 0.84 10.35
C TYR A 123 2.01 0.25 11.68
N MET A 124 2.78 0.47 12.74
CA MET A 124 2.44 0.05 14.10
C MET A 124 2.30 1.28 14.99
N ASN A 125 1.26 1.30 15.83
CA ASN A 125 1.11 2.33 16.84
C ASN A 125 2.12 2.10 17.97
N ILE A 126 2.88 3.14 18.29
CA ILE A 126 3.71 3.17 19.49
C ILE A 126 2.80 3.61 20.63
N MET A 127 2.32 2.66 21.44
CA MET A 127 1.70 2.99 22.72
C MET A 127 2.80 3.32 23.71
N ILE A 128 3.02 4.61 23.94
CA ILE A 128 3.81 5.07 25.08
C ILE A 128 2.88 4.99 26.29
N LEU A 129 3.12 4.00 27.15
CA LEU A 129 2.55 3.99 28.50
C LEU A 129 3.23 5.13 29.27
N ILE A 130 2.53 6.25 29.43
CA ILE A 130 2.87 7.29 30.39
C ILE A 130 2.19 6.95 31.71
#